data_AF-A0A087N0Y3-F1
#
_entry.id   AF-A0A087N0Y3-F1
#
_cell.length_a   1.000
_cell.length_b   1.000
_cell.length_c   1.000
_cell.angle_alpha   90.00
_cell.angle_beta   90.00
_cell.angle_gamma   90.00
#
_symmetry.space_group_name_H-M   'P 1'
#
loop_
_entity.id
_entity.type
_entity.pdbx_description
1 polymer ?
#
loop_
_entity_poly.entity_id
_entity_poly.type
_entity_poly.pdbx_seq_one_letter_code
_entity_poly.pdbx_strand_id
1 'polypeptide(L)'
;MDVNKQIVRATWIGIIANIFLTVLKGVFGFLANSKALLADALHSASDIVGSIVILFGVKVAVKPPDEEHPYGHGKAETIASIIVAFLLILVGVEISISAVKSIISGEVVIPKPTALVIIVISIVIKEALFQYKYRLGKRVNSIALISEAWHHRSDAFSSIAALIGIAASIIGNRFDIGFLVYSDAIASIAVAFIVIKMGYSLAKESSVVMMEQVLDPTHVAQFEETIYQNPNVRKVDKIYARTHGRYVVLDVRISVDADLTVEQGHTITKEVKHALIGQHEDVHDAIIHLNPYHTA
;
A
#
# COMPACT_ATOMS: atom_id res chain seq x y z
N MET A 1 1.45 29.42 5.80
CA MET A 1 1.32 28.73 4.49
C MET A 1 0.28 27.64 4.65
N ASP A 2 -0.74 27.63 3.79
CA ASP A 2 -1.85 26.64 3.83
C ASP A 2 -1.31 25.20 3.97
N VAL A 3 -1.87 24.43 4.91
CA VAL A 3 -1.46 23.06 5.23
C VAL A 3 -1.55 22.17 3.99
N ASN A 4 -2.60 22.34 3.18
CA ASN A 4 -2.77 21.59 1.94
C ASN A 4 -1.66 21.91 0.94
N LYS A 5 -1.23 23.18 0.84
CA LYS A 5 -0.10 23.58 -0.01
C LYS A 5 1.23 22.98 0.49
N GLN A 6 1.41 22.80 1.80
CA GLN A 6 2.60 22.14 2.36
C GLN A 6 2.64 20.66 2.00
N ILE A 7 1.52 19.95 2.15
CA ILE A 7 1.39 18.53 1.82
C ILE A 7 1.68 18.31 0.33
N VAL A 8 1.00 19.06 -0.55
CA VAL A 8 1.19 18.94 -2.00
C VAL A 8 2.63 19.21 -2.42
N ARG A 9 3.27 20.24 -1.85
CA ARG A 9 4.69 20.54 -2.13
C ARG A 9 5.60 19.39 -1.69
N ALA A 10 5.39 18.83 -0.50
CA ALA A 10 6.18 17.72 0.00
C ALA A 10 6.01 16.45 -0.85
N THR A 11 4.80 16.18 -1.32
CA THR A 11 4.51 15.09 -2.28
C THR A 11 5.28 15.30 -3.58
N TRP A 12 5.20 16.49 -4.20
CA TRP A 12 5.94 16.80 -5.43
C TRP A 12 7.47 16.69 -5.29
N ILE A 13 8.03 17.16 -4.17
CA ILE A 13 9.47 16.99 -3.88
C ILE A 13 9.84 15.51 -3.88
N GLY A 14 9.02 14.66 -3.25
CA GLY A 14 9.22 13.21 -3.25
C GLY A 14 9.17 12.59 -4.64
N ILE A 15 8.17 12.96 -5.45
CA ILE A 15 8.01 12.45 -6.83
C ILE A 15 9.21 12.84 -7.70
N ILE A 16 9.60 14.12 -7.70
CA ILE A 16 10.73 14.62 -8.50
C ILE A 16 12.03 13.93 -8.07
N ALA A 17 12.25 13.80 -6.75
CA ALA A 17 13.42 13.10 -6.23
C ALA A 17 13.43 11.62 -6.64
N ASN A 18 12.30 10.92 -6.58
CA ASN A 18 12.22 9.52 -7.02
C ASN A 18 12.45 9.35 -8.52
N ILE A 19 11.89 10.23 -9.36
CA ILE A 19 12.16 10.22 -10.81
C ILE A 19 13.66 10.44 -11.07
N PHE A 20 14.24 11.47 -10.44
CA PHE A 20 15.66 11.77 -10.56
C PHE A 20 16.53 10.57 -10.12
N LEU A 21 16.26 10.00 -8.96
CA LEU A 21 16.98 8.82 -8.45
C LEU A 21 16.82 7.61 -9.35
N THR A 22 15.63 7.36 -9.89
CA THR A 22 15.37 6.23 -10.79
C THR A 22 16.21 6.35 -12.06
N VAL A 23 16.22 7.52 -12.69
CA VAL A 23 17.03 7.78 -13.89
C VAL A 23 18.52 7.65 -13.56
N LEU A 24 18.96 8.27 -12.46
CA LEU A 24 20.35 8.24 -12.03
C LEU A 24 20.84 6.80 -11.78
N LYS A 25 20.09 6.01 -11.01
CA LYS A 25 20.43 4.61 -10.74
C LYS A 25 20.38 3.75 -11.99
N GLY A 26 19.39 3.94 -12.87
CA GLY A 26 19.27 3.16 -14.10
C GLY A 26 20.45 3.39 -15.04
N VAL A 27 20.77 4.67 -15.31
CA VAL A 27 21.89 5.05 -16.17
C VAL A 27 23.22 4.56 -15.60
N PHE A 28 23.50 4.86 -14.33
CA PHE A 28 24.77 4.47 -13.72
C PHE A 28 24.85 2.99 -13.36
N GLY A 29 23.73 2.32 -13.11
CA GLY A 29 23.67 0.86 -12.94
C GLY A 29 24.09 0.14 -14.21
N PHE A 30 23.59 0.57 -15.36
CA PHE A 30 24.01 0.06 -16.66
C PHE A 30 25.48 0.39 -16.95
N LEU A 31 25.88 1.67 -16.86
CA LEU A 31 27.26 2.09 -17.18
C LEU A 31 28.32 1.50 -16.23
N ALA A 32 27.94 1.22 -14.98
CA ALA A 32 28.80 0.61 -13.98
C ALA A 32 28.74 -0.92 -13.96
N ASN A 33 27.89 -1.56 -14.77
CA ASN A 33 27.67 -3.01 -14.75
C ASN A 33 27.27 -3.56 -13.36
N SER A 34 26.44 -2.82 -12.60
CA SER A 34 25.93 -3.29 -11.30
C SER A 34 24.51 -3.80 -11.44
N LYS A 35 24.31 -5.10 -11.16
CA LYS A 35 23.00 -5.73 -11.12
C LYS A 35 22.20 -5.31 -9.89
N ALA A 36 22.87 -5.09 -8.75
CA ALA A 36 22.18 -4.62 -7.54
C ALA A 36 21.66 -3.18 -7.71
N LEU A 37 22.45 -2.28 -8.30
CA LEU A 37 22.02 -0.92 -8.58
C LEU A 37 20.90 -0.87 -9.63
N LEU A 38 20.97 -1.72 -10.66
CA LEU A 38 19.91 -1.84 -11.66
C LEU A 38 18.61 -2.40 -11.06
N ALA A 39 18.70 -3.39 -10.17
CA ALA A 39 17.55 -3.92 -9.45
C ALA A 39 16.85 -2.83 -8.61
N ASP A 40 17.62 -2.04 -7.86
CA ASP A 40 17.12 -0.91 -7.07
C ASP A 40 16.53 0.20 -7.96
N ALA A 41 17.06 0.40 -9.17
CA ALA A 41 16.48 1.30 -10.17
C ALA A 41 15.12 0.79 -10.72
N LEU A 42 15.05 -0.50 -11.07
CA LEU A 42 13.83 -1.14 -11.59
C LEU A 42 12.70 -1.16 -10.55
N HIS A 43 13.04 -1.34 -9.27
CA HIS A 43 12.10 -1.18 -8.16
C HIS A 43 11.52 0.24 -8.15
N SER A 44 12.36 1.28 -8.08
CA SER A 44 11.90 2.67 -8.07
C SER A 44 11.14 3.06 -9.36
N ALA A 45 11.48 2.49 -10.52
CA ALA A 45 10.71 2.66 -11.75
C ALA A 45 9.30 2.04 -11.63
N SER A 46 9.22 0.85 -11.03
CA SER A 46 7.94 0.16 -10.79
C SER A 46 7.03 0.94 -9.86
N ASP A 47 7.58 1.62 -8.85
CA ASP A 47 6.79 2.50 -7.97
C ASP A 47 6.22 3.71 -8.71
N ILE A 48 6.97 4.30 -9.67
CA ILE A 48 6.48 5.40 -10.50
C ILE A 48 5.33 4.93 -11.38
N VAL A 49 5.51 3.81 -12.10
CA VAL A 49 4.45 3.21 -12.92
C VAL A 49 3.25 2.83 -12.06
N GLY A 50 3.49 2.23 -10.90
CA GLY A 50 2.46 1.85 -9.94
C GLY A 50 1.65 3.05 -9.45
N SER A 51 2.32 4.17 -9.16
CA SER A 51 1.66 5.43 -8.79
C SER A 51 0.74 5.94 -9.90
N ILE A 52 1.15 5.83 -11.17
CA ILE A 52 0.30 6.19 -12.31
C ILE A 52 -0.92 5.26 -12.38
N VAL A 53 -0.73 3.95 -12.25
CA VAL A 53 -1.83 2.96 -12.24
C VAL A 53 -2.83 3.24 -11.12
N ILE A 54 -2.35 3.50 -9.91
CA ILE A 54 -3.19 3.88 -8.76
C ILE A 54 -3.96 5.17 -9.03
N LEU A 55 -3.32 6.20 -9.61
CA LEU A 55 -4.01 7.45 -9.93
C LEU A 55 -5.18 7.24 -10.90
N PHE A 56 -5.02 6.39 -11.91
CA PHE A 56 -6.12 6.00 -12.79
C PHE A 56 -7.20 5.22 -12.04
N GLY A 57 -6.82 4.26 -11.19
CA GLY A 57 -7.75 3.51 -10.34
C GLY A 57 -8.60 4.40 -9.45
N VAL A 58 -7.97 5.35 -8.74
CA VAL A 58 -8.65 6.34 -7.89
C VAL A 58 -9.58 7.23 -8.71
N LYS A 59 -9.15 7.70 -9.89
CA LYS A 59 -9.99 8.52 -10.76
C LYS A 59 -11.27 7.79 -11.19
N VAL A 60 -11.19 6.48 -11.42
CA VAL A 60 -12.37 5.64 -11.71
C VAL A 60 -13.18 5.41 -10.43
N ALA A 61 -12.53 5.15 -9.29
CA ALA A 61 -13.19 4.83 -8.04
C ALA A 61 -14.09 5.93 -7.47
N VAL A 62 -13.77 7.21 -7.76
CA VAL A 62 -14.56 8.37 -7.31
C VAL A 62 -15.81 8.60 -8.17
N LYS A 63 -16.00 7.86 -9.27
CA LYS A 63 -17.22 7.97 -10.06
C LYS A 63 -18.44 7.53 -9.23
N PRO A 64 -19.55 8.30 -9.27
CA PRO A 64 -20.77 7.91 -8.58
C PRO A 64 -21.35 6.60 -9.13
N PRO A 65 -22.30 5.96 -8.42
CA PRO A 65 -23.07 4.84 -8.95
C PRO A 65 -23.77 5.15 -10.27
N ASP A 66 -23.85 4.15 -11.14
CA ASP A 66 -24.59 4.20 -12.41
C ASP A 66 -25.42 2.91 -12.61
N GLU A 67 -26.12 2.80 -13.75
CA GLU A 67 -27.00 1.66 -14.03
C GLU A 67 -26.26 0.32 -14.09
N GLU A 68 -25.00 0.31 -14.55
CA GLU A 68 -24.16 -0.90 -14.62
C GLU A 68 -23.49 -1.21 -13.28
N HIS A 69 -23.25 -0.17 -12.45
CA HIS A 69 -22.60 -0.25 -11.15
C HIS A 69 -23.44 0.43 -10.06
N PRO A 70 -24.54 -0.19 -9.60
CA PRO A 70 -25.45 0.41 -8.60
C PRO A 70 -24.81 0.71 -7.25
N TYR A 71 -23.68 0.06 -6.93
CA TYR A 71 -22.91 0.27 -5.71
C TYR A 71 -21.69 1.20 -5.91
N GLY A 72 -21.53 1.78 -7.10
CA GLY A 72 -20.41 2.64 -7.43
C GLY A 72 -19.16 1.91 -7.91
N HIS A 73 -18.10 2.69 -8.10
CA HIS A 73 -16.86 2.23 -8.73
C HIS A 73 -15.72 1.99 -7.74
N GLY A 74 -15.98 2.00 -6.43
CA GLY A 74 -14.96 2.01 -5.38
C GLY A 74 -13.91 0.89 -5.51
N LYS A 75 -14.31 -0.28 -6.01
CA LYS A 75 -13.41 -1.44 -6.24
C LYS A 75 -12.32 -1.19 -7.29
N ALA A 76 -12.44 -0.17 -8.14
CA ALA A 76 -11.41 0.18 -9.13
C ALA A 76 -10.06 0.52 -8.48
N GLU A 77 -10.06 1.09 -7.26
CA GLU A 77 -8.84 1.35 -6.48
C GLU A 77 -8.16 0.03 -6.08
N THR A 78 -8.94 -0.94 -5.58
CA THR A 78 -8.44 -2.28 -5.22
C THR A 78 -7.90 -3.04 -6.43
N ILE A 79 -8.58 -2.98 -7.57
CA ILE A 79 -8.11 -3.59 -8.83
C ILE A 79 -6.76 -2.99 -9.24
N ALA A 80 -6.62 -1.66 -9.18
CA ALA A 80 -5.37 -1.00 -9.49
C ALA A 80 -4.23 -1.47 -8.55
N SER A 81 -4.50 -1.61 -7.25
CA SER A 81 -3.51 -2.15 -6.29
C SER A 81 -3.08 -3.58 -6.61
N ILE A 82 -4.00 -4.45 -7.04
CA ILE A 82 -3.67 -5.81 -7.49
C ILE A 82 -2.78 -5.78 -8.75
N ILE A 83 -3.06 -4.89 -9.70
CA ILE A 83 -2.22 -4.72 -10.90
C ILE A 83 -0.80 -4.29 -10.51
N VAL A 84 -0.67 -3.31 -9.61
CA VAL A 84 0.65 -2.86 -9.10
C VAL A 84 1.39 -3.99 -8.40
N ALA A 85 0.69 -4.76 -7.56
CA ALA A 85 1.26 -5.92 -6.89
C ALA A 85 1.82 -6.95 -7.88
N PHE A 86 1.09 -7.23 -8.96
CA PHE A 86 1.55 -8.13 -10.02
C PHE A 86 2.77 -7.57 -10.76
N LEU A 87 2.79 -6.27 -11.08
CA LEU A 87 3.95 -5.62 -11.71
C LEU A 87 5.21 -5.73 -10.85
N LEU A 88 5.10 -5.52 -9.52
CA LEU A 88 6.23 -5.66 -8.60
C LEU A 88 6.77 -7.09 -8.58
N ILE A 89 5.88 -8.10 -8.53
CA ILE A 89 6.28 -9.51 -8.57
C ILE A 89 6.99 -9.82 -9.89
N LEU A 90 6.43 -9.39 -11.03
CA LEU A 90 7.02 -9.60 -12.36
C LEU A 90 8.43 -9.01 -12.44
N VAL A 91 8.60 -7.76 -12.00
CA VAL A 91 9.91 -7.09 -12.01
C VAL A 91 10.90 -7.78 -11.09
N GLY A 92 10.48 -8.18 -9.88
CA GLY A 92 11.33 -8.94 -8.98
C GLY A 92 11.73 -10.31 -9.55
N VAL A 93 10.84 -11.00 -10.25
CA VAL A 93 11.15 -12.26 -10.93
C VAL A 93 12.18 -12.05 -12.05
N GLU A 94 12.01 -11.01 -12.87
CA GLU A 94 12.94 -10.68 -13.96
C GLU A 94 14.35 -10.36 -13.43
N ILE A 95 14.44 -9.55 -12.37
CA ILE A 95 15.70 -9.28 -11.67
C ILE A 95 16.32 -10.58 -11.16
N SER A 96 15.53 -11.45 -10.52
CA SER A 96 16.00 -12.73 -9.98
C SER A 96 16.57 -13.62 -11.10
N ILE A 97 15.86 -13.75 -12.22
CA ILE A 97 16.30 -14.55 -13.38
C ILE A 97 17.62 -13.99 -13.93
N SER A 98 17.73 -12.68 -14.10
CA SER A 98 18.95 -12.02 -14.59
C SER A 98 20.14 -12.23 -13.66
N ALA A 99 19.93 -12.14 -12.35
CA ALA A 99 20.98 -12.34 -11.37
C ALA A 99 21.45 -13.82 -11.33
N VAL A 100 20.51 -14.77 -11.30
CA VAL A 100 20.81 -16.21 -11.33
C VAL A 100 21.56 -16.61 -12.60
N LYS A 101 21.14 -16.10 -13.77
CA LYS A 101 21.86 -16.34 -15.04
C LYS A 101 23.32 -15.87 -14.98
N SER A 102 23.61 -14.74 -14.34
CA SER A 102 25.00 -14.26 -14.16
C SER A 102 25.83 -15.22 -13.31
N ILE A 103 25.24 -15.72 -12.22
CA ILE A 103 25.95 -16.57 -11.28
C ILE A 103 26.24 -17.92 -11.94
N ILE A 104 25.27 -18.50 -12.65
CA ILE A 104 25.42 -19.81 -13.31
C ILE A 104 26.38 -19.74 -14.50
N SER A 105 26.34 -18.67 -15.29
CA SER A 105 27.25 -18.51 -16.45
C SER A 105 28.70 -18.23 -16.04
N GLY A 106 28.96 -17.85 -14.79
CA GLY A 106 30.28 -17.40 -14.34
C GLY A 106 30.69 -16.03 -14.89
N GLU A 107 29.85 -15.39 -15.71
CA GLU A 107 30.08 -14.06 -16.29
C GLU A 107 29.65 -12.97 -15.30
N VAL A 108 30.26 -12.96 -14.12
CA VAL A 108 30.04 -11.90 -13.13
C VAL A 108 30.96 -10.72 -13.45
N VAL A 109 30.34 -9.63 -13.90
CA VAL A 109 31.06 -8.38 -14.14
C VAL A 109 31.18 -7.62 -12.83
N ILE A 110 32.41 -7.24 -12.48
CA ILE A 110 32.66 -6.44 -11.28
C ILE A 110 32.10 -5.02 -11.49
N PRO A 111 31.26 -4.53 -10.57
CA PRO A 111 30.74 -3.17 -10.64
C PRO A 111 31.84 -2.13 -10.63
N LYS A 112 31.69 -1.06 -11.43
CA LYS A 112 32.58 0.10 -11.34
C LYS A 112 32.32 0.86 -10.02
N PRO A 113 33.34 1.51 -9.41
CA PRO A 113 33.18 2.31 -8.19
C PRO A 113 32.12 3.42 -8.28
N THR A 114 31.79 3.88 -9.49
CA THR A 114 30.69 4.81 -9.73
C THR A 114 29.35 4.29 -9.20
N ALA A 115 29.09 2.97 -9.25
CA ALA A 115 27.87 2.38 -8.69
C ALA A 115 27.75 2.64 -7.17
N LEU A 116 28.88 2.55 -6.46
CA LEU A 116 28.94 2.78 -5.01
C LEU A 116 28.64 4.23 -4.64
N VAL A 117 29.15 5.18 -5.44
CA VAL A 117 28.84 6.61 -5.24
C VAL A 117 27.35 6.87 -5.43
N ILE A 118 26.76 6.32 -6.50
CA ILE A 118 25.34 6.56 -6.83
C ILE A 118 24.39 5.92 -5.81
N ILE A 119 24.67 4.69 -5.35
CA ILE A 119 23.82 4.05 -4.34
C ILE A 119 23.89 4.79 -2.99
N VAL A 120 25.07 5.31 -2.61
CA VAL A 120 25.21 6.16 -1.41
C VAL A 120 24.41 7.45 -1.55
N ILE A 121 24.51 8.13 -2.69
CA ILE A 121 23.71 9.33 -2.98
C ILE A 121 22.20 9.02 -2.86
N SER A 122 21.75 7.88 -3.41
CA SER A 122 20.37 7.42 -3.27
C SER A 122 19.95 7.26 -1.81
N ILE A 123 20.73 6.54 -1.01
CA ILE A 123 20.42 6.30 0.41
C ILE A 123 20.32 7.62 1.17
N VAL A 124 21.27 8.54 0.94
CA VAL A 124 21.27 9.86 1.59
C VAL A 124 20.04 10.67 1.21
N ILE A 125 19.67 10.70 -0.08
CA ILE A 125 18.47 11.42 -0.53
C ILE A 125 17.20 10.79 0.05
N LYS A 126 17.07 9.46 0.06
CA LYS A 126 15.90 8.78 0.63
C LYS A 126 15.76 9.00 2.13
N GLU A 127 16.87 8.95 2.89
CA GLU A 127 16.84 9.27 4.33
C GLU A 127 16.51 10.76 4.56
N ALA A 128 17.03 11.67 3.73
CA ALA A 128 16.66 13.09 3.81
C ALA A 128 15.16 13.31 3.55
N LEU A 129 14.58 12.63 2.56
CA LEU A 129 13.15 12.65 2.27
C LEU A 129 12.34 12.08 3.44
N PHE A 130 12.76 10.97 4.03
CA PHE A 130 12.14 10.40 5.23
C PHE A 130 12.11 11.44 6.36
N GLN A 131 13.26 12.01 6.71
CA GLN A 131 13.36 12.97 7.82
C GLN A 131 12.49 14.21 7.57
N TYR A 132 12.49 14.73 6.34
CA TYR A 132 11.68 15.87 5.96
C TYR A 132 10.18 15.55 6.03
N LYS A 133 9.71 14.49 5.35
CA LYS A 133 8.30 14.12 5.30
C LYS A 133 7.76 13.66 6.65
N TYR A 134 8.55 12.95 7.43
CA TYR A 134 8.16 12.49 8.76
C TYR A 134 7.93 13.65 9.73
N ARG A 135 8.88 14.60 9.79
CA ARG A 135 8.75 15.81 10.63
C ARG A 135 7.58 16.68 10.20
N LEU A 136 7.39 16.86 8.89
CA LEU A 136 6.26 17.62 8.37
C LEU A 136 4.94 16.91 8.68
N GLY A 137 4.84 15.61 8.40
CA GLY A 137 3.66 14.79 8.66
C GLY A 137 3.24 14.80 10.14
N LYS A 138 4.19 14.72 11.06
CA LYS A 138 3.93 14.92 12.51
C LYS A 138 3.44 16.32 12.83
N ARG A 139 4.01 17.36 12.23
CA ARG A 139 3.61 18.76 12.47
C ARG A 139 2.20 19.06 11.97
N VAL A 140 1.80 18.49 10.82
CA VAL A 140 0.49 18.72 10.21
C VAL A 140 -0.52 17.60 10.51
N ASN A 141 -0.20 16.66 11.41
CA ASN A 141 -1.01 15.48 11.72
C ASN A 141 -1.48 14.69 10.48
N SER A 142 -0.64 14.60 9.45
CA SER A 142 -0.95 13.87 8.21
C SER A 142 -0.39 12.46 8.27
N ILE A 143 -1.28 11.49 8.50
CA ILE A 143 -0.96 10.05 8.46
C ILE A 143 -0.42 9.68 7.07
N ALA A 144 -0.97 10.26 6.00
CA ALA A 144 -0.52 10.05 4.63
C ALA A 144 0.97 10.43 4.43
N LEU A 145 1.38 11.62 4.89
CA LEU A 145 2.80 12.03 4.81
C LEU A 145 3.73 11.15 5.66
N ILE A 146 3.25 10.72 6.83
CA ILE A 146 4.02 9.81 7.71
C ILE A 146 4.20 8.44 7.04
N SER A 147 3.14 7.90 6.45
CA SER A 147 3.18 6.64 5.69
C SER A 147 4.15 6.74 4.51
N GLU A 148 4.07 7.83 3.73
CA GLU A 148 4.98 8.06 2.61
C GLU A 148 6.44 8.20 3.07
N ALA A 149 6.70 8.83 4.22
CA ALA A 149 8.04 8.87 4.79
C ALA A 149 8.56 7.45 5.06
N TRP A 150 7.78 6.61 5.76
CA TRP A 150 8.16 5.23 6.04
C TRP A 150 8.39 4.38 4.78
N HIS A 151 7.66 4.66 3.71
CA HIS A 151 7.91 4.06 2.40
C HIS A 151 9.32 4.41 1.89
N HIS A 152 9.71 5.70 1.88
CA HIS A 152 11.08 6.13 1.50
C HIS A 152 12.18 5.45 2.34
N ARG A 153 11.92 5.22 3.63
CA ARG A 153 12.88 4.56 4.52
C ARG A 153 12.98 3.05 4.27
N SER A 154 11.86 2.39 4.00
CA SER A 154 11.84 0.96 3.61
C SER A 154 12.65 0.73 2.34
N ASP A 155 12.47 1.65 1.39
CA ASP A 155 13.23 1.72 0.16
C ASP A 155 14.73 1.95 0.37
N ALA A 156 15.11 2.81 1.32
CA ALA A 156 16.52 3.02 1.69
C ALA A 156 17.16 1.73 2.23
N PHE A 157 16.42 0.89 2.96
CA PHE A 157 16.93 -0.40 3.43
C PHE A 157 17.24 -1.37 2.28
N SER A 158 16.40 -1.39 1.24
CA SER A 158 16.69 -2.15 0.01
C SER A 158 17.96 -1.63 -0.68
N SER A 159 18.11 -0.31 -0.79
CA SER A 159 19.32 0.31 -1.34
C SER A 159 20.58 0.02 -0.49
N ILE A 160 20.46 -0.13 0.83
CA ILE A 160 21.56 -0.55 1.72
C ILE A 160 22.00 -1.99 1.41
N ALA A 161 21.06 -2.90 1.18
CA ALA A 161 21.40 -4.27 0.76
C ALA A 161 22.20 -4.27 -0.56
N ALA A 162 21.80 -3.45 -1.53
CA ALA A 162 22.55 -3.25 -2.77
C ALA A 162 23.95 -2.66 -2.52
N LEU A 163 24.06 -1.63 -1.66
CA LEU A 163 25.36 -1.02 -1.29
C LEU A 163 26.32 -2.06 -0.72
N ILE A 164 25.86 -2.92 0.19
CA ILE A 164 26.70 -3.98 0.78
C ILE A 164 27.21 -4.94 -0.30
N GLY A 165 26.37 -5.37 -1.23
CA GLY A 165 26.76 -6.26 -2.33
C GLY A 165 27.76 -5.63 -3.30
N ILE A 166 27.51 -4.39 -3.70
CA ILE A 166 28.41 -3.63 -4.59
C ILE A 166 29.77 -3.44 -3.93
N ALA A 167 29.80 -2.99 -2.67
CA ALA A 167 31.03 -2.77 -1.92
C ALA A 167 31.81 -4.08 -1.75
N ALA A 168 31.13 -5.16 -1.39
CA ALA A 168 31.72 -6.49 -1.24
C ALA A 168 32.34 -7.00 -2.55
N SER A 169 31.66 -6.82 -3.69
CA SER A 169 32.19 -7.21 -5.02
C SER A 169 33.46 -6.44 -5.40
N ILE A 170 33.46 -5.11 -5.18
CA ILE A 170 34.64 -4.26 -5.45
C ILE A 170 35.82 -4.63 -4.55
N ILE A 171 35.56 -4.85 -3.25
CA ILE A 171 36.59 -5.28 -2.28
C ILE A 171 37.12 -6.66 -2.66
N GLY A 172 36.23 -7.59 -3.03
CA GLY A 172 36.58 -8.93 -3.48
C GLY A 172 37.56 -8.92 -4.64
N ASN A 173 37.29 -8.10 -5.65
CA ASN A 173 38.22 -7.92 -6.76
C ASN A 173 39.55 -7.25 -6.34
N ARG A 174 39.51 -6.27 -5.44
CA ARG A 174 40.73 -5.55 -5.01
C ARG A 174 41.70 -6.41 -4.19
N PHE A 175 41.16 -7.34 -3.38
CA PHE A 175 41.94 -8.21 -2.50
C PHE A 175 42.05 -9.66 -3.02
N ASP A 176 41.65 -9.92 -4.26
CA ASP A 176 41.69 -11.25 -4.91
C ASP A 176 40.91 -12.35 -4.15
N ILE A 177 39.76 -11.97 -3.57
CA ILE A 177 38.86 -12.87 -2.84
C ILE A 177 37.75 -13.33 -3.79
N GLY A 178 37.97 -14.46 -4.46
CA GLY A 178 37.14 -14.91 -5.59
C GLY A 178 35.63 -15.03 -5.30
N PHE A 179 35.21 -15.46 -4.11
CA PHE A 179 33.78 -15.61 -3.81
C PHE A 179 33.04 -14.27 -3.64
N LEU A 180 33.73 -13.20 -3.25
CA LEU A 180 33.13 -11.88 -3.04
C LEU A 180 32.76 -11.19 -4.34
N VAL A 181 33.36 -11.57 -5.47
CA VAL A 181 33.02 -11.01 -6.79
C VAL A 181 31.54 -11.19 -7.12
N TYR A 182 30.93 -12.29 -6.65
CA TYR A 182 29.51 -12.62 -6.81
C TYR A 182 28.55 -11.79 -5.95
N SER A 183 29.05 -11.01 -4.99
CA SER A 183 28.22 -10.32 -4.00
C SER A 183 27.24 -9.30 -4.59
N ASP A 184 27.55 -8.65 -5.72
CA ASP A 184 26.61 -7.75 -6.40
C ASP A 184 25.41 -8.52 -6.99
N ALA A 185 25.66 -9.67 -7.62
CA ALA A 185 24.59 -10.53 -8.12
C ALA A 185 23.75 -11.12 -6.98
N ILE A 186 24.38 -11.52 -5.87
CA ILE A 186 23.68 -12.02 -4.68
C ILE A 186 22.83 -10.91 -4.05
N ALA A 187 23.35 -9.69 -3.95
CA ALA A 187 22.57 -8.55 -3.44
C ALA A 187 21.40 -8.19 -4.37
N SER A 188 21.57 -8.33 -5.69
CA SER A 188 20.47 -8.19 -6.65
C SER A 188 19.33 -9.18 -6.38
N ILE A 189 19.65 -10.44 -6.04
CA ILE A 189 18.65 -11.45 -5.62
C ILE A 189 17.99 -11.04 -4.30
N ALA A 190 18.76 -10.53 -3.33
CA ALA A 190 18.20 -10.08 -2.06
C ALA A 190 17.23 -8.90 -2.24
N VAL A 191 17.58 -7.91 -3.07
CA VAL A 191 16.70 -6.80 -3.46
C VAL A 191 15.46 -7.34 -4.15
N ALA A 192 15.61 -8.23 -5.13
CA ALA A 192 14.48 -8.86 -5.82
C ALA A 192 13.52 -9.57 -4.87
N PHE A 193 14.04 -10.32 -3.89
CA PHE A 193 13.22 -10.98 -2.87
C PHE A 193 12.41 -9.97 -2.04
N ILE A 194 13.02 -8.84 -1.65
CA ILE A 194 12.30 -7.77 -0.93
C ILE A 194 11.17 -7.22 -1.79
N VAL A 195 11.43 -6.94 -3.07
CA VAL A 195 10.43 -6.41 -4.01
C VAL A 195 9.28 -7.41 -4.24
N ILE A 196 9.59 -8.69 -4.45
CA ILE A 196 8.58 -9.75 -4.59
C ILE A 196 7.74 -9.86 -3.32
N LYS A 197 8.35 -9.80 -2.14
CA LYS A 197 7.63 -9.85 -0.85
C LYS A 197 6.70 -8.67 -0.70
N MET A 198 7.12 -7.46 -1.09
CA MET A 198 6.26 -6.27 -1.09
C MET A 198 5.08 -6.45 -2.05
N GLY A 199 5.33 -6.90 -3.29
CA GLY A 199 4.29 -7.21 -4.24
C GLY A 199 3.31 -8.27 -3.73
N TYR A 200 3.80 -9.35 -3.11
CA TYR A 200 2.96 -10.39 -2.53
C TYR A 200 2.11 -9.88 -1.36
N SER A 201 2.67 -9.06 -0.46
CA SER A 201 1.90 -8.46 0.65
C SER A 201 0.79 -7.58 0.11
N LEU A 202 1.10 -6.71 -0.86
CA LEU A 202 0.13 -5.84 -1.50
C LEU A 202 -0.97 -6.63 -2.23
N ALA A 203 -0.60 -7.71 -2.93
CA ALA A 203 -1.56 -8.60 -3.58
C ALA A 203 -2.49 -9.25 -2.55
N LYS A 204 -1.94 -9.76 -1.44
CA LYS A 204 -2.70 -10.41 -0.37
C LYS A 204 -3.68 -9.43 0.28
N GLU A 205 -3.21 -8.25 0.70
CA GLU A 205 -4.03 -7.21 1.32
C GLU A 205 -5.14 -6.73 0.38
N SER A 206 -4.79 -6.46 -0.88
CA SER A 206 -5.78 -6.01 -1.88
C SER A 206 -6.79 -7.10 -2.22
N SER A 207 -6.38 -8.37 -2.28
CA SER A 207 -7.29 -9.50 -2.53
C SER A 207 -8.28 -9.70 -1.40
N VAL A 208 -7.82 -9.53 -0.15
CA VAL A 208 -8.67 -9.60 1.03
C VAL A 208 -9.75 -8.51 1.00
N VAL A 209 -9.38 -7.27 0.65
CA VAL A 209 -10.35 -6.18 0.45
C VAL A 209 -11.30 -6.49 -0.72
N MET A 210 -10.77 -7.05 -1.82
CA MET A 210 -11.56 -7.39 -3.01
C MET A 210 -12.62 -8.46 -2.71
N MET A 211 -12.31 -9.41 -1.82
CA MET A 211 -13.21 -10.46 -1.33
C MET A 211 -14.20 -9.97 -0.26
N GLU A 212 -14.24 -8.66 0.02
CA GLU A 212 -15.13 -8.04 1.02
C GLU A 212 -14.98 -8.66 2.41
N GLN A 213 -13.73 -8.86 2.85
CA GLN A 213 -13.49 -9.29 4.23
C GLN A 213 -14.15 -8.31 5.20
N VAL A 214 -14.83 -8.87 6.19
CA VAL A 214 -15.46 -8.09 7.26
C VAL A 214 -14.42 -7.44 8.17
N LEU A 215 -14.74 -6.25 8.69
CA LEU A 215 -13.88 -5.54 9.63
C LEU A 215 -13.64 -6.33 10.92
N ASP A 216 -12.52 -6.04 11.57
CA ASP A 216 -12.15 -6.65 12.84
C ASP A 216 -13.21 -6.43 13.93
N PRO A 217 -13.38 -7.39 14.87
CA PRO A 217 -14.40 -7.33 15.92
C PRO A 217 -14.36 -6.05 16.77
N THR A 218 -13.19 -5.46 16.96
CA THR A 218 -13.03 -4.22 17.73
C THR A 218 -13.67 -3.00 17.06
N HIS A 219 -13.64 -2.92 15.72
CA HIS A 219 -14.36 -1.88 14.98
C HIS A 219 -15.86 -2.17 14.96
N VAL A 220 -16.25 -3.44 14.79
CA VAL A 220 -17.66 -3.85 14.80
C VAL A 220 -18.34 -3.53 16.14
N ALA A 221 -17.62 -3.65 17.27
CA ALA A 221 -18.14 -3.32 18.60
C ALA A 221 -18.60 -1.86 18.73
N GLN A 222 -17.95 -0.92 18.02
CA GLN A 222 -18.35 0.50 18.03
C GLN A 222 -19.68 0.72 17.33
N PHE A 223 -19.93 0.01 16.22
CA PHE A 223 -21.22 0.03 15.53
C PHE A 223 -22.31 -0.59 16.39
N GLU A 224 -22.00 -1.70 17.07
CA GLU A 224 -22.93 -2.36 17.99
C GLU A 224 -23.34 -1.44 19.14
N GLU A 225 -22.39 -0.72 19.75
CA GLU A 225 -22.66 0.28 20.78
C GLU A 225 -23.60 1.39 20.29
N THR A 226 -23.35 1.94 19.09
CA THR A 226 -24.25 2.93 18.46
C THR A 226 -25.64 2.36 18.22
N ILE A 227 -25.77 1.11 17.79
CA ILE A 227 -27.08 0.47 17.55
C ILE A 227 -27.86 0.33 18.86
N TYR A 228 -27.21 -0.06 19.97
CA TYR A 228 -27.86 -0.21 21.27
C TYR A 228 -28.28 1.12 21.92
N GLN A 229 -27.89 2.27 21.38
CA GLN A 229 -28.43 3.56 21.84
C GLN A 229 -29.93 3.69 21.53
N ASN A 230 -30.47 2.93 20.57
CA ASN A 230 -31.91 2.89 20.31
C ASN A 230 -32.61 1.90 21.28
N PRO A 231 -33.50 2.39 22.18
CA PRO A 231 -34.08 1.56 23.23
C PRO A 231 -35.04 0.48 22.71
N ASN A 232 -35.50 0.58 21.46
CA ASN A 232 -36.40 -0.41 20.86
C ASN A 232 -35.65 -1.62 20.29
N VAL A 233 -34.33 -1.56 20.20
CA VAL A 233 -33.50 -2.69 19.75
C VAL A 233 -33.30 -3.64 20.92
N ARG A 234 -33.82 -4.86 20.79
CA ARG A 234 -33.69 -5.90 21.82
C ARG A 234 -32.36 -6.63 21.73
N LYS A 235 -31.87 -6.83 20.51
CA LYS A 235 -30.65 -7.59 20.24
C LYS A 235 -30.11 -7.23 18.86
N VAL A 236 -28.78 -7.13 18.76
CA VAL A 236 -28.08 -7.15 17.48
C VAL A 236 -27.77 -8.61 17.14
N ASP A 237 -28.37 -9.13 16.06
CA ASP A 237 -28.16 -10.52 15.64
C ASP A 237 -26.88 -10.69 14.83
N LYS A 238 -26.57 -9.71 13.97
CA LYS A 238 -25.39 -9.75 13.12
C LYS A 238 -25.04 -8.38 12.58
N ILE A 239 -23.75 -8.12 12.45
CA ILE A 239 -23.21 -6.98 11.70
C ILE A 239 -22.19 -7.53 10.71
N TYR A 240 -22.38 -7.24 9.43
CA TYR A 240 -21.35 -7.39 8.42
C TYR A 240 -20.90 -6.00 7.99
N ALA A 241 -19.71 -5.61 8.45
CA ALA A 241 -19.09 -4.35 8.04
C ALA A 241 -18.01 -4.64 7.01
N ARG A 242 -18.17 -4.13 5.79
CA ARG A 242 -17.23 -4.37 4.67
C ARG A 242 -16.72 -3.06 4.12
N THR A 243 -15.43 -3.05 3.76
CA THR A 243 -14.80 -1.90 3.11
C THR A 243 -15.14 -1.89 1.61
N HIS A 244 -15.56 -0.74 1.11
CA HIS A 244 -15.82 -0.50 -0.30
C HIS A 244 -14.99 0.70 -0.78
N GLY A 245 -13.72 0.46 -1.09
CA GLY A 245 -12.75 1.53 -1.38
C GLY A 245 -12.44 2.34 -0.11
N ARG A 246 -12.98 3.56 0.00
CA ARG A 246 -12.68 4.51 1.08
C ARG A 246 -13.72 4.59 2.19
N TYR A 247 -14.83 3.88 2.04
CA TYR A 247 -15.94 3.91 2.99
C TYR A 247 -16.37 2.49 3.36
N VAL A 248 -17.11 2.39 4.45
CA VAL A 248 -17.67 1.16 4.98
C VAL A 248 -19.15 1.08 4.63
N VAL A 249 -19.59 -0.11 4.24
CA VAL A 249 -21.00 -0.45 4.05
C VAL A 249 -21.37 -1.50 5.10
N LEU A 250 -22.47 -1.27 5.81
CA LEU A 250 -22.94 -2.13 6.88
C LEU A 250 -24.19 -2.92 6.44
N ASP A 251 -24.17 -4.24 6.62
CA ASP A 251 -25.37 -5.08 6.61
C ASP A 251 -25.65 -5.52 8.04
N VAL A 252 -26.69 -4.93 8.64
CA VAL A 252 -27.04 -5.12 10.06
C VAL A 252 -28.34 -5.91 10.16
N ARG A 253 -28.38 -6.88 11.06
CA ARG A 253 -29.60 -7.57 11.47
C ARG A 253 -29.88 -7.26 12.93
N ILE A 254 -31.03 -6.66 13.21
CA ILE A 254 -31.47 -6.34 14.56
C ILE A 254 -32.80 -7.03 14.85
N SER A 255 -32.98 -7.40 16.10
CA SER A 255 -34.22 -7.94 16.63
C SER A 255 -34.95 -6.86 17.42
N VAL A 256 -36.22 -6.64 17.09
CA VAL A 256 -37.14 -5.69 17.76
C VAL A 256 -38.39 -6.43 18.22
N ASP A 257 -39.21 -5.80 19.05
CA ASP A 257 -40.46 -6.40 19.54
C ASP A 257 -41.37 -6.88 18.39
N ALA A 258 -41.85 -8.13 18.48
CA ALA A 258 -42.61 -8.78 17.42
C ALA A 258 -44.01 -8.17 17.18
N ASP A 259 -44.55 -7.45 18.16
CA ASP A 259 -45.87 -6.83 18.08
C ASP A 259 -45.86 -5.46 17.37
N LEU A 260 -44.67 -4.98 16.97
CA LEU A 260 -44.53 -3.73 16.25
C LEU A 260 -45.10 -3.84 14.83
N THR A 261 -45.79 -2.78 14.40
CA THR A 261 -46.20 -2.63 13.01
C THR A 261 -44.98 -2.44 12.10
N VAL A 262 -45.13 -2.76 10.80
CA VAL A 262 -44.08 -2.55 9.79
C VAL A 262 -43.60 -1.09 9.77
N GLU A 263 -44.49 -0.12 9.96
CA GLU A 263 -44.16 1.31 9.99
C GLU A 263 -43.28 1.68 11.21
N GLN A 264 -43.59 1.13 12.38
CA GLN A 264 -42.78 1.33 13.59
C GLN A 264 -41.40 0.69 13.42
N GLY A 265 -41.35 -0.53 12.88
CA GLY A 265 -40.08 -1.19 12.53
C GLY A 265 -39.25 -0.38 11.53
N HIS A 266 -39.89 0.15 10.48
CA HIS A 266 -39.24 1.02 9.49
C HIS A 266 -38.65 2.27 10.14
N THR A 267 -39.38 2.87 11.09
CA THR A 267 -38.91 4.03 11.85
C THR A 267 -37.65 3.70 12.65
N ILE A 268 -37.63 2.58 13.39
CA ILE A 268 -36.46 2.12 14.15
C ILE A 268 -35.26 1.89 13.21
N THR A 269 -35.50 1.22 12.08
CA THR A 269 -34.47 0.99 11.05
C THR A 269 -33.88 2.32 10.55
N LYS A 270 -34.71 3.33 10.29
CA LYS A 270 -34.26 4.64 9.84
C LYS A 270 -33.44 5.38 10.91
N GLU A 271 -33.86 5.29 12.17
CA GLU A 271 -33.13 5.87 13.31
C GLU A 271 -31.76 5.24 13.49
N VAL A 272 -31.67 3.90 13.49
CA VAL A 272 -30.40 3.17 13.62
C VAL A 272 -29.48 3.49 12.44
N LYS A 273 -30.01 3.53 11.21
CA LYS A 273 -29.24 3.88 10.00
C LYS A 273 -28.65 5.29 10.13
N HIS A 274 -29.46 6.27 10.52
CA HIS A 274 -28.98 7.65 10.69
C HIS A 274 -27.97 7.77 11.84
N ALA A 275 -28.14 7.03 12.92
CA ALA A 275 -27.16 7.02 14.02
C ALA A 275 -25.81 6.47 13.57
N LEU A 276 -25.80 5.36 12.81
CA LEU A 276 -24.57 4.77 12.26
C LEU A 276 -23.85 5.73 11.31
N ILE A 277 -24.55 6.32 10.34
CA ILE A 277 -23.95 7.26 9.37
C ILE A 277 -23.54 8.58 10.05
N GLY A 278 -24.29 9.04 11.06
CA GLY A 278 -24.05 10.32 11.73
C GLY A 278 -22.92 10.28 12.77
N GLN A 279 -22.66 9.11 13.38
CA GLN A 279 -21.63 8.95 14.42
C GLN A 279 -20.31 8.39 13.89
N HIS A 280 -20.32 7.74 12.71
CA HIS A 280 -19.14 7.11 12.12
C HIS A 280 -18.86 7.69 10.73
N GLU A 281 -17.85 8.56 10.63
CA GLU A 281 -17.53 9.29 9.38
C GLU A 281 -17.14 8.38 8.21
N ASP A 282 -16.68 7.16 8.49
CA ASP A 282 -16.29 6.17 7.50
C ASP A 282 -17.48 5.34 6.97
N VAL A 283 -18.64 5.37 7.62
CA VAL A 283 -19.85 4.65 7.20
C VAL A 283 -20.63 5.46 6.17
N HIS A 284 -20.64 4.98 4.92
CA HIS A 284 -21.38 5.63 3.85
C HIS A 284 -22.83 5.14 3.74
N ASP A 285 -23.05 3.84 3.97
CA ASP A 285 -24.39 3.26 3.90
C ASP A 285 -24.57 2.11 4.90
N ALA A 286 -25.81 1.92 5.33
CA ALA A 286 -26.23 0.82 6.19
C ALA A 286 -27.58 0.27 5.71
N ILE A 287 -27.62 -1.05 5.51
CA ILE A 287 -28.83 -1.81 5.24
C ILE A 287 -29.17 -2.55 6.53
N ILE A 288 -30.38 -2.30 7.05
CA ILE A 288 -30.82 -2.86 8.31
C ILE A 288 -32.02 -3.76 8.07
N HIS A 289 -31.86 -5.02 8.44
CA HIS A 289 -32.91 -6.03 8.40
C HIS A 289 -33.47 -6.24 9.80
N LEU A 290 -34.81 -6.26 9.91
CA LEU A 290 -35.53 -6.49 11.15
C LEU A 290 -35.87 -7.96 11.32
N ASN A 291 -35.66 -8.48 12.53
CA ASN A 291 -36.15 -9.76 12.98
C ASN A 291 -37.14 -9.56 14.13
N PRO A 292 -38.18 -10.39 14.25
CA PRO A 292 -39.05 -10.38 15.42
C PRO A 292 -38.32 -11.00 16.63
N TYR A 293 -38.40 -10.32 17.77
CA TYR A 293 -37.97 -10.83 19.06
C TYR A 293 -39.20 -11.26 19.86
N HIS A 294 -39.34 -12.56 20.09
CA HIS A 294 -40.36 -13.10 20.99
C HIS A 294 -39.74 -13.27 22.37
N THR A 295 -40.26 -12.57 23.38
CA THR A 295 -39.98 -12.92 24.78
C THR A 295 -40.61 -14.27 25.07
N ALA A 296 -39.76 -15.25 25.36
CA ALA A 296 -40.18 -16.58 25.83
C ALA A 296 -40.83 -16.52 27.21
#